data_AF-A0A1C6V340-F1
#
_entry.id   AF-A0A1C6V340-F1
#
_cell.length_a   1.000
_cell.length_b   1.000
_cell.length_c   1.000
_cell.angle_alpha   90.00
_cell.angle_beta   90.00
_cell.angle_gamma   90.00
#
_symmetry.space_group_name_H-M   'P 1'
#
loop_
_entity.id
_entity.type
_entity.pdbx_description
1 polymer ?
#
loop_
_entity_poly.entity_id
_entity_poly.type
_entity_poly.pdbx_seq_one_letter_code
_entity_poly.pdbx_strand_id
1 'polypeptide(L)'
;MPYLSTDLETEVGPVSVRLVGVAAGRGAPAYAWLGAGEPAPSATLPLVLGNQGPWRLHVDLSRAPDVLTLVGSTEVCQRTAALFARQLRAAGVGVAVVGTALGTHTVDGLRTLPALPEPPAPGEELPAPYVVFVAGLAGPAMASVRRLAAATGGRCVPVLMGPVPGGRWSLQLLPGGRPGTAD
;
A
#
# COMPACT_ATOMS: atom_id res chain seq x y z
N MET A 1 10.71 12.68 14.11
CA MET A 1 9.73 11.83 13.41
C MET A 1 10.49 10.87 12.50
N PRO A 2 10.15 9.57 12.45
CA PRO A 2 10.81 8.65 11.51
C PRO A 2 10.63 9.13 10.07
N TYR A 3 11.67 9.02 9.26
CA TYR A 3 11.68 9.44 7.87
C TYR A 3 12.55 8.48 7.05
N LEU A 4 12.04 7.98 5.93
CA LEU A 4 12.77 7.20 4.95
C LEU A 4 12.45 7.73 3.55
N SER A 5 13.48 7.90 2.73
CA SER A 5 13.36 8.17 1.30
C SER A 5 14.39 7.33 0.57
N THR A 6 13.96 6.52 -0.40
CA THR A 6 14.86 5.64 -1.15
C THR A 6 14.26 5.26 -2.50
N ASP A 7 15.11 4.86 -3.44
CA ASP A 7 14.70 4.29 -4.72
C ASP A 7 14.79 2.76 -4.66
N LEU A 8 13.77 2.08 -5.18
CA LEU A 8 13.65 0.63 -5.21
C LEU A 8 13.37 0.13 -6.63
N GLU A 9 13.82 -1.08 -6.89
CA GLU A 9 13.40 -1.87 -8.04
C GLU A 9 12.23 -2.80 -7.66
N THR A 10 11.25 -2.89 -8.53
CA THR A 10 10.11 -3.81 -8.39
C THR A 10 9.91 -4.60 -9.69
N GLU A 11 9.08 -5.65 -9.65
CA GLU A 11 8.69 -6.40 -10.85
C GLU A 11 7.98 -5.53 -11.91
N VAL A 12 7.45 -4.38 -11.51
CA VAL A 12 6.69 -3.49 -12.38
C VAL A 12 7.47 -2.23 -12.81
N GLY A 13 8.70 -2.08 -12.33
CA GLY A 13 9.59 -0.97 -12.65
C GLY A 13 10.18 -0.27 -11.43
N PRO A 14 11.01 0.76 -11.64
CA PRO A 14 11.61 1.54 -10.57
C PRO A 14 10.58 2.42 -9.86
N VAL A 15 10.74 2.57 -8.54
CA VAL A 15 9.86 3.36 -7.69
C VAL A 15 10.67 4.19 -6.68
N SER A 16 10.29 5.44 -6.46
CA SER A 16 10.83 6.24 -5.35
C SER A 16 9.88 6.19 -4.17
N VAL A 17 10.35 5.64 -3.05
CA VAL A 17 9.59 5.48 -1.81
C VAL A 17 9.87 6.64 -0.88
N ARG A 18 8.82 7.16 -0.24
CA ARG A 18 8.91 8.13 0.85
C ARG A 18 7.97 7.72 1.99
N LEU A 19 8.52 7.46 3.17
CA LEU A 19 7.78 7.11 4.39
C LEU A 19 8.05 8.15 5.47
N VAL A 20 7.04 8.94 5.82
CA VAL A 20 7.14 10.01 6.82
C VAL A 20 6.21 9.74 7.98
N GLY A 21 6.80 9.63 9.18
CA GLY A 21 6.06 9.30 10.38
C GLY A 21 5.60 7.85 10.41
N VAL A 22 5.17 7.43 11.59
CA VAL A 22 4.56 6.11 11.84
C VAL A 22 3.40 6.34 12.81
N ALA A 23 2.31 5.60 12.65
CA ALA A 23 1.25 5.57 13.66
C ALA A 23 1.83 4.98 14.97
N ALA A 24 1.28 5.33 16.14
CA ALA A 24 1.66 4.66 17.39
C ALA A 24 1.24 3.18 17.35
N GLY A 25 2.01 2.29 17.98
CA GLY A 25 1.70 0.86 18.03
C GLY A 25 2.75 0.09 18.82
N ARG A 26 2.41 -1.13 19.24
CA ARG A 26 3.28 -1.98 20.06
C ARG A 26 3.91 -3.08 19.21
N GLY A 27 5.16 -3.44 19.53
CA GLY A 27 5.79 -4.69 19.09
C GLY A 27 6.74 -4.56 17.89
N ALA A 28 6.21 -4.41 16.68
CA ALA A 28 6.99 -4.59 15.46
C ALA A 28 7.49 -3.27 14.82
N PRO A 29 8.65 -3.29 14.14
CA PRO A 29 9.12 -2.14 13.36
C PRO A 29 8.15 -1.83 12.22
N ALA A 30 7.95 -0.54 11.93
CA ALA A 30 7.08 -0.11 10.83
C ALA A 30 7.62 -0.48 9.45
N TYR A 31 8.94 -0.57 9.34
CA TYR A 31 9.65 -1.03 8.16
C TYR A 31 11.00 -1.64 8.55
N ALA A 32 11.49 -2.58 7.74
CA ALA A 32 12.77 -3.23 7.91
C ALA A 32 13.39 -3.54 6.54
N TRP A 33 14.72 -3.43 6.45
CA TRP A 33 15.48 -3.94 5.31
C TRP A 33 15.90 -5.36 5.62
N LEU A 34 15.53 -6.31 4.76
CA LEU A 34 15.80 -7.73 4.97
C LEU A 34 16.52 -8.32 3.76
N GLY A 35 17.58 -9.07 4.01
CA GLY A 35 18.29 -9.83 2.99
C GLY A 35 17.51 -11.06 2.55
N ALA A 36 18.12 -11.83 1.65
CA ALA A 36 17.61 -13.15 1.26
C ALA A 36 17.69 -14.12 2.46
N GLY A 37 16.59 -14.80 2.77
CA GLY A 37 16.54 -15.80 3.85
C GLY A 37 16.36 -15.23 5.26
N GLU A 38 16.42 -13.91 5.45
CA GLU A 38 16.10 -13.30 6.73
C GLU A 38 14.59 -13.38 7.03
N PRO A 39 14.20 -13.79 8.26
CA PRO A 39 12.80 -13.90 8.62
C PRO A 39 12.17 -12.50 8.76
N ALA A 40 11.00 -12.33 8.15
CA ALA A 40 10.23 -11.10 8.32
C ALA A 40 9.72 -10.96 9.77
N PRO A 41 9.83 -9.76 10.39
CA PRO A 41 9.15 -9.48 11.65
C PRO A 41 7.64 -9.73 11.53
N SER A 42 6.99 -10.06 12.66
CA SER A 42 5.53 -10.14 12.70
C SER A 42 4.92 -8.79 12.31
N ALA A 43 3.98 -8.79 11.37
CA ALA A 43 3.32 -7.60 10.84
C ALA A 43 1.83 -7.88 10.64
N THR A 44 1.00 -6.86 10.88
CA THR A 44 -0.47 -6.98 10.72
C THR A 44 -0.86 -6.93 9.24
N LEU A 45 -0.27 -5.99 8.49
CA LEU A 45 -0.51 -5.82 7.06
C LEU A 45 0.84 -5.81 6.32
N PRO A 46 1.52 -6.97 6.22
CA PRO A 46 2.85 -7.08 5.61
C PRO A 46 2.83 -6.74 4.12
N LEU A 47 3.79 -5.93 3.69
CA LEU A 47 4.01 -5.64 2.27
C LEU A 47 5.51 -5.46 1.98
N VAL A 48 5.96 -5.90 0.80
CA VAL A 48 7.30 -5.60 0.28
C VAL A 48 7.18 -4.53 -0.79
N LEU A 49 7.82 -3.39 -0.55
CA LEU A 49 7.74 -2.24 -1.47
C LEU A 49 8.69 -2.35 -2.66
N GLY A 50 9.74 -3.16 -2.55
CA GLY A 50 10.74 -3.36 -3.60
C GLY A 50 12.10 -3.73 -3.04
N ASN A 51 13.10 -3.72 -3.92
CA ASN A 51 14.47 -4.13 -3.63
C ASN A 51 15.46 -2.98 -3.83
N GLN A 52 16.49 -2.94 -3.00
CA GLN A 52 17.70 -2.16 -3.21
C GLN A 52 18.90 -3.11 -3.16
N GLY A 53 19.34 -3.57 -4.33
CA GLY A 53 20.31 -4.66 -4.43
C GLY A 53 19.77 -5.94 -3.79
N PRO A 54 20.50 -6.59 -2.86
CA PRO A 54 20.05 -7.83 -2.21
C PRO A 54 19.01 -7.60 -1.10
N TRP A 55 18.70 -6.33 -0.77
CA TRP A 55 17.85 -5.96 0.36
C TRP A 55 16.43 -5.67 -0.09
N ARG A 56 15.45 -6.27 0.57
CA ARG A 56 14.01 -5.99 0.40
C ARG A 56 13.55 -4.98 1.44
N LEU A 57 12.79 -3.97 1.03
CA LEU A 57 12.11 -3.08 1.97
C LEU A 57 10.75 -3.68 2.36
N HIS A 58 10.70 -4.26 3.56
CA HIS A 58 9.47 -4.75 4.17
C HIS A 58 8.82 -3.62 4.98
N VAL A 59 7.49 -3.52 4.91
CA VAL A 59 6.69 -2.59 5.70
C VAL A 59 5.48 -3.28 6.32
N ASP A 60 5.00 -2.76 7.44
CA ASP A 60 3.67 -3.07 7.96
C ASP A 60 2.74 -1.88 7.69
N LEU A 61 1.80 -2.04 6.76
CA LEU A 61 0.88 -0.98 6.38
C LEU A 61 -0.01 -0.53 7.55
N SER A 62 -0.25 -1.37 8.56
CA SER A 62 -1.02 -0.95 9.75
C SER A 62 -0.33 0.16 10.55
N ARG A 63 0.97 0.37 10.28
CA ARG A 63 1.79 1.42 10.89
C ARG A 63 1.78 2.70 10.03
N ALA A 64 1.12 2.68 8.88
CA ALA A 64 0.92 3.86 8.04
C ALA A 64 0.15 4.93 8.83
N PRO A 65 0.61 6.19 8.83
CA PRO A 65 -0.05 7.23 9.58
C PRO A 65 -1.45 7.63 9.07
N ASP A 66 -1.74 7.38 7.79
CA ASP A 66 -3.04 7.68 7.16
C ASP A 66 -3.34 6.72 5.99
N VAL A 67 -2.60 6.84 4.90
CA VAL A 67 -2.80 6.11 3.64
C VAL A 67 -1.45 5.78 3.05
N LEU A 68 -1.43 4.79 2.17
CA LEU A 68 -0.36 4.65 1.19
C LEU A 68 -0.83 5.26 -0.12
N THR A 69 -0.03 6.14 -0.73
CA THR A 69 -0.35 6.66 -2.07
C THR A 69 0.58 6.09 -3.14
N LEU A 70 0.02 5.55 -4.21
CA LEU A 70 0.71 5.20 -5.45
C LEU A 70 0.51 6.36 -6.43
N VAL A 71 1.58 7.08 -6.72
CA VAL A 71 1.55 8.30 -7.52
C VAL A 71 2.21 8.01 -8.86
N GLY A 72 1.44 8.15 -9.95
CA GLY A 72 1.92 7.86 -11.30
C GLY A 72 0.76 7.79 -12.28
N SER A 73 1.03 7.30 -13.50
CA SER A 73 -0.04 7.04 -14.46
C SER A 73 -0.98 5.95 -13.94
N THR A 74 -2.24 6.00 -14.36
CA THR A 74 -3.27 5.02 -13.93
C THR A 74 -2.82 3.59 -14.20
N GLU A 75 -2.25 3.31 -15.37
CA GLU A 75 -1.79 1.97 -15.76
C GLU A 75 -0.68 1.45 -14.84
N VAL A 76 0.34 2.26 -14.56
CA VAL A 76 1.46 1.84 -13.70
C VAL A 76 0.97 1.66 -12.26
N CYS A 77 0.08 2.54 -11.79
CA CYS A 77 -0.55 2.38 -10.49
C CYS A 77 -1.38 1.09 -10.39
N GLN A 78 -2.16 0.76 -11.41
CA GLN A 78 -2.95 -0.47 -11.48
C GLN A 78 -2.08 -1.72 -11.44
N ARG A 79 -0.99 -1.74 -12.20
CA ARG A 79 -0.03 -2.85 -12.22
C ARG A 79 0.64 -3.05 -10.86
N THR A 80 1.06 -1.95 -10.23
CA THR A 80 1.68 -1.95 -8.90
C THR A 80 0.70 -2.35 -7.81
N ALA A 81 -0.53 -1.82 -7.85
CA ALA A 81 -1.59 -2.18 -6.93
C ALA A 81 -1.95 -3.66 -7.01
N ALA A 82 -1.99 -4.23 -8.22
CA ALA A 82 -2.23 -5.65 -8.43
C ALA A 82 -1.08 -6.52 -7.87
N LEU A 83 0.18 -6.08 -8.01
CA LEU A 83 1.33 -6.73 -7.36
C LEU A 83 1.16 -6.74 -5.83
N PHE A 84 0.85 -5.60 -5.23
CA PHE A 84 0.67 -5.50 -3.77
C PHE A 84 -0.54 -6.27 -3.27
N ALA A 85 -1.65 -6.26 -4.02
CA ALA A 85 -2.83 -7.07 -3.70
C ALA A 85 -2.47 -8.56 -3.66
N ARG A 86 -1.71 -9.07 -4.64
CA ARG A 86 -1.24 -10.47 -4.64
C ARG A 86 -0.37 -10.80 -3.43
N GLN A 87 0.59 -9.92 -3.08
CA GLN A 87 1.43 -10.13 -1.89
C GLN A 87 0.59 -10.22 -0.61
N LEU A 88 -0.36 -9.30 -0.43
CA LEU A 88 -1.25 -9.27 0.74
C LEU A 88 -2.12 -10.53 0.82
N ARG A 89 -2.70 -10.96 -0.31
CA ARG A 89 -3.49 -12.21 -0.38
C ARG A 89 -2.64 -13.44 -0.05
N ALA A 90 -1.42 -13.52 -0.58
CA ALA A 90 -0.49 -14.61 -0.26
C ALA A 90 -0.12 -14.64 1.23
N ALA A 91 -0.12 -13.49 1.91
CA ALA A 91 0.05 -13.37 3.35
C ALA A 91 -1.24 -13.63 4.17
N GLY A 92 -2.34 -14.05 3.53
CA GLY A 92 -3.63 -14.30 4.18
C GLY A 92 -4.42 -13.05 4.56
N VAL A 93 -3.98 -11.86 4.11
CA VAL A 93 -4.63 -10.59 4.42
C VAL A 93 -5.88 -10.40 3.56
N GLY A 94 -6.93 -9.82 4.13
CA GLY A 94 -8.11 -9.39 3.38
C GLY A 94 -7.75 -8.27 2.40
N VAL A 95 -8.19 -8.36 1.14
CA VAL A 95 -8.00 -7.28 0.16
C VAL A 95 -9.33 -6.92 -0.48
N ALA A 96 -9.58 -5.63 -0.57
CA ALA A 96 -10.76 -5.06 -1.19
C ALA A 96 -10.37 -4.02 -2.25
N VAL A 97 -11.26 -3.82 -3.22
CA VAL A 97 -11.14 -2.80 -4.26
C VAL A 97 -12.43 -2.00 -4.30
N VAL A 98 -12.34 -0.68 -4.36
CA VAL A 98 -13.50 0.18 -4.64
C VAL A 98 -13.62 0.34 -6.16
N GLY A 99 -14.80 -0.05 -6.69
CA GLY A 99 -15.08 0.03 -8.13
C GLY A 99 -14.08 -0.77 -8.97
N THR A 100 -13.45 -0.13 -9.95
CA THR A 100 -12.51 -0.76 -10.90
C THR A 100 -11.07 -0.33 -10.65
N ALA A 101 -10.67 -0.14 -9.38
CA ALA A 101 -9.37 0.46 -9.07
C ALA A 101 -8.19 -0.30 -9.70
N LEU A 102 -8.25 -1.63 -9.80
CA LEU A 102 -7.19 -2.45 -10.41
C LEU A 102 -7.28 -2.59 -11.95
N GLY A 103 -8.25 -1.94 -12.59
CA GLY A 103 -8.45 -2.05 -14.04
C GLY A 103 -8.79 -3.49 -14.44
N THR A 104 -8.07 -4.01 -15.43
CA THR A 104 -8.25 -5.39 -15.96
C THR A 104 -7.43 -6.44 -15.22
N HIS A 105 -6.63 -6.06 -14.23
CA HIS A 105 -5.81 -7.02 -13.48
C HIS A 105 -6.66 -7.83 -12.49
N THR A 106 -6.64 -9.14 -12.67
CA THR A 106 -7.31 -10.09 -11.78
C THR A 106 -6.40 -10.49 -10.61
N VAL A 107 -6.98 -10.60 -9.42
CA VAL A 107 -6.32 -11.15 -8.22
C VAL A 107 -7.35 -11.99 -7.47
N ASP A 108 -6.97 -13.21 -7.11
CA ASP A 108 -7.91 -14.16 -6.50
C ASP A 108 -8.29 -13.77 -5.06
N GLY A 109 -9.58 -13.95 -4.76
CA GLY A 109 -10.13 -13.65 -3.43
C GLY A 109 -10.23 -12.16 -3.10
N LEU A 110 -10.19 -11.29 -4.11
CA LEU A 110 -10.56 -9.88 -3.95
C LEU A 110 -12.04 -9.71 -3.64
N ARG A 111 -12.35 -8.80 -2.72
CA ARG A 111 -13.71 -8.28 -2.53
C ARG A 111 -13.87 -6.98 -3.30
N THR A 112 -14.94 -6.86 -4.09
CA THR A 112 -15.31 -5.58 -4.70
C THR A 112 -16.29 -4.86 -3.79
N LEU A 113 -15.98 -3.61 -3.46
CA LEU A 113 -16.82 -2.74 -2.65
C LEU A 113 -17.46 -1.66 -3.53
N PRO A 114 -18.74 -1.33 -3.32
CA PRO A 114 -19.43 -0.28 -4.07
C PRO A 114 -18.93 1.12 -3.71
N ALA A 115 -18.41 1.30 -2.49
CA ALA A 115 -17.87 2.56 -1.98
C ALA A 115 -16.78 2.30 -0.94
N LEU A 116 -16.13 3.38 -0.51
CA LEU A 116 -15.20 3.31 0.62
C LEU A 116 -15.97 2.89 1.89
N PRO A 117 -15.41 1.98 2.71
CA PRO A 117 -15.96 1.65 4.02
C PRO A 117 -16.11 2.89 4.90
N GLU A 118 -17.23 2.98 5.62
CA GLU A 118 -17.40 4.00 6.64
C GLU A 118 -16.54 3.66 7.87
N PRO A 119 -15.94 4.65 8.53
CA PRO A 119 -15.28 4.44 9.81
C PRO A 119 -16.26 3.86 10.86
N PRO A 120 -15.83 2.92 11.71
CA PRO A 120 -16.68 2.38 12.76
C PRO A 120 -17.10 3.48 13.73
N ALA A 121 -18.35 3.42 14.20
CA ALA A 121 -18.84 4.32 15.23
C ALA A 121 -18.17 4.02 16.59
N PRO A 122 -18.12 5.00 17.52
CA PRO A 122 -17.57 4.76 18.86
C PRO A 122 -18.25 3.57 19.55
N GLY A 123 -17.47 2.55 19.92
CA GLY A 123 -17.97 1.34 20.59
C GLY A 123 -18.33 0.18 19.66
N GLU A 124 -18.28 0.38 18.34
CA GLU A 124 -18.42 -0.73 17.39
C GLU A 124 -17.15 -1.60 17.33
N GLU A 125 -17.34 -2.88 17.00
CA GLU A 125 -16.25 -3.81 16.81
C GLU A 125 -15.40 -3.40 15.61
N LEU A 126 -14.08 -3.39 15.78
CA LEU A 126 -13.17 -3.06 14.69
C LEU A 126 -13.11 -4.21 13.66
N PRO A 127 -13.05 -3.90 12.35
CA PRO A 127 -12.98 -4.93 11.32
C PRO A 127 -11.68 -5.74 11.43
N ALA A 128 -11.72 -7.00 10.99
CA ALA A 128 -10.51 -7.79 10.78
C ALA A 128 -9.53 -7.07 9.83
N PRO A 129 -8.19 -7.23 9.95
CA PRO A 129 -7.25 -6.46 9.14
C PRO A 129 -7.40 -6.68 7.64
N TYR A 130 -7.44 -5.59 6.87
CA TYR A 130 -7.51 -5.61 5.42
C TYR A 130 -7.00 -4.31 4.78
N VAL A 131 -6.69 -4.40 3.49
CA VAL A 131 -6.29 -3.26 2.65
C VAL A 131 -7.38 -2.98 1.62
N VAL A 132 -7.67 -1.71 1.38
CA VAL A 132 -8.64 -1.26 0.36
C VAL A 132 -7.95 -0.41 -0.69
N PHE A 133 -7.97 -0.87 -1.95
CA PHE A 133 -7.42 -0.13 -3.09
C PHE A 133 -8.47 0.80 -3.69
N VAL A 134 -8.09 2.05 -3.92
CA VAL A 134 -9.00 3.10 -4.34
C VAL A 134 -8.34 3.98 -5.41
N ALA A 135 -8.98 4.08 -6.57
CA ALA A 135 -8.50 4.93 -7.66
C ALA A 135 -9.06 6.36 -7.58
N GLY A 136 -8.20 7.35 -7.81
CA GLY A 136 -8.57 8.70 -8.23
C GLY A 136 -9.64 9.38 -7.40
N LEU A 137 -9.43 9.52 -6.08
CA LEU A 137 -10.34 10.29 -5.24
C LEU A 137 -9.99 11.79 -5.25
N ALA A 138 -11.02 12.62 -5.42
CA ALA A 138 -10.95 14.07 -5.30
C ALA A 138 -11.86 14.57 -4.16
N GLY A 139 -11.54 15.76 -3.64
CA GLY A 139 -12.43 16.49 -2.74
C GLY A 139 -12.70 15.81 -1.38
N PRO A 140 -13.92 15.94 -0.82
CA PRO A 140 -14.27 15.48 0.54
C PRO A 140 -14.00 14.00 0.81
N ALA A 141 -14.05 13.16 -0.23
CA ALA A 141 -13.76 11.74 -0.14
C ALA A 141 -12.33 11.47 0.36
N MET A 142 -11.37 12.31 -0.02
CA MET A 142 -9.96 12.18 0.41
C MET A 142 -9.79 12.34 1.92
N ALA A 143 -10.55 13.25 2.53
CA ALA A 143 -10.52 13.46 3.98
C ALA A 143 -11.10 12.26 4.74
N SER A 144 -12.17 11.66 4.21
CA SER A 144 -12.75 10.43 4.78
C SER A 144 -11.81 9.24 4.64
N VAL A 145 -11.12 9.08 3.50
CA VAL A 145 -10.11 8.02 3.31
C VAL A 145 -8.98 8.15 4.32
N ARG A 146 -8.41 9.35 4.47
CA ARG A 146 -7.28 9.57 5.39
C ARG A 146 -7.62 9.29 6.85
N ARG A 147 -8.91 9.39 7.22
CA ARG A 147 -9.39 9.06 8.56
C ARG A 147 -9.60 7.55 8.79
N LEU A 148 -9.74 6.75 7.73
CA LEU A 148 -10.10 5.33 7.87
C LEU A 148 -9.04 4.52 8.62
N ALA A 149 -7.76 4.70 8.30
CA ALA A 149 -6.68 4.02 9.03
C ALA A 149 -6.62 4.44 10.50
N ALA A 150 -6.77 5.73 10.79
CA ALA A 150 -6.78 6.22 12.17
C ALA A 150 -7.99 5.68 12.96
N ALA A 151 -9.19 5.71 12.37
CA ALA A 151 -10.43 5.26 13.00
C ALA A 151 -10.45 3.74 13.23
N THR A 152 -9.73 2.98 12.42
CA THR A 152 -9.61 1.51 12.57
C THR A 152 -8.33 1.08 13.28
N GLY A 153 -7.54 2.02 13.82
CA GLY A 153 -6.27 1.71 14.48
C GLY A 153 -5.27 0.98 13.58
N GLY A 154 -5.30 1.25 12.27
CA GLY A 154 -4.45 0.60 11.28
C GLY A 154 -4.96 -0.76 10.78
N ARG A 155 -6.16 -1.20 11.18
CA ARG A 155 -6.74 -2.46 10.68
C ARG A 155 -7.32 -2.34 9.27
N CYS A 156 -7.80 -1.17 8.87
CA CYS A 156 -8.19 -0.89 7.49
C CYS A 156 -7.30 0.21 6.91
N VAL A 157 -6.40 -0.15 6.00
CA VAL A 157 -5.47 0.82 5.41
C VAL A 157 -5.81 1.05 3.94
N PRO A 158 -6.14 2.30 3.55
CA PRO A 158 -6.36 2.62 2.15
C PRO A 158 -5.05 2.74 1.37
N VAL A 159 -5.07 2.18 0.16
CA VAL A 159 -4.07 2.45 -0.88
C VAL A 159 -4.73 3.29 -1.96
N LEU A 160 -4.34 4.56 -2.03
CA LEU A 160 -4.85 5.51 -3.02
C LEU A 160 -3.95 5.53 -4.24
N MET A 161 -4.53 5.50 -5.42
CA MET A 161 -3.78 5.38 -6.67
C MET A 161 -4.24 6.36 -7.75
N GLY A 162 -3.29 6.84 -8.55
CA GLY A 162 -3.53 7.73 -9.69
C GLY A 162 -2.78 9.06 -9.56
N PRO A 163 -3.23 10.12 -10.27
CA PRO A 163 -2.63 11.46 -10.19
C PRO A 163 -3.04 12.16 -8.89
N VAL A 164 -2.73 11.55 -7.75
CA VAL A 164 -3.01 12.05 -6.40
C VAL A 164 -1.77 12.66 -5.78
N PRO A 165 -1.89 13.69 -4.92
CA PRO A 165 -0.75 14.18 -4.16
C PRO A 165 -0.15 13.07 -3.28
N GLY A 166 1.18 13.02 -3.20
CA GLY A 166 1.89 12.07 -2.33
C GLY A 166 1.46 12.22 -0.87
N GLY A 167 1.11 11.11 -0.25
CA GLY A 167 0.82 11.03 1.18
C GLY A 167 2.08 11.12 2.04
N ARG A 168 1.89 10.91 3.35
CA ARG A 168 3.03 10.72 4.25
C ARG A 168 3.79 9.45 3.92
N TRP A 169 3.07 8.39 3.54
CA TRP A 169 3.65 7.21 2.92
C TRP A 169 3.25 7.22 1.43
N SER A 170 4.24 7.21 0.56
CA SER A 170 4.02 7.35 -0.88
C SER A 170 5.07 6.61 -1.70
N LEU A 171 4.64 6.05 -2.83
CA LEU A 171 5.49 5.56 -3.90
C LEU A 171 5.26 6.43 -5.13
N GLN A 172 6.32 7.09 -5.61
CA GLN A 172 6.34 7.70 -6.93
C GLN A 172 6.72 6.61 -7.93
N LEU A 173 5.81 6.31 -8.83
CA LEU A 173 5.93 5.26 -9.82
C LEU A 173 6.38 5.90 -11.13
N LEU A 174 7.59 5.55 -11.57
CA LEU A 174 8.09 6.00 -12.85
C LEU A 174 7.49 5.13 -13.96
N PRO A 175 7.31 5.66 -15.18
CA PRO A 175 6.99 4.84 -16.34
C PRO A 175 8.10 3.80 -16.54
N GLY A 176 7.84 2.54 -16.18
CA GLY A 176 8.78 1.46 -16.33
C GLY A 176 8.87 1.01 -17.80
N GLY A 177 9.98 1.33 -18.45
CA GLY A 177 10.40 0.72 -19.71
C GLY A 177 11.91 0.83 -19.87
N ARG A 178 12.64 -0.26 -19.62
CA ARG A 178 13.90 -0.46 -20.35
C ARG A 178 13.49 -0.93 -21.76
N PRO A 179 13.82 -0.22 -22.85
CA PRO A 179 13.82 -0.87 -24.16
C PRO A 179 14.79 -2.06 -24.06
N GLY A 180 14.31 -3.23 -24.49
CA GLY A 180 15.14 -4.44 -24.49
C GLY A 180 16.45 -4.18 -25.19
N THR A 181 17.56 -4.58 -24.55
CA THR A 181 18.79 -4.87 -25.27
C THR A 181 18.49 -6.04 -26.19
N ALA A 182 18.31 -5.75 -27.47
CA ALA A 182 18.48 -6.74 -28.51
C ALA A 182 19.98 -7.05 -28.57
N ASP A 183 20.34 -8.30 -28.26
CA ASP A 183 21.53 -8.93 -28.85
C ASP A 183 21.25 -9.25 -30.33
#